data_AF-A0A848VRA5-F1
#
_entry.id   AF-A0A848VRA5-F1
#
_cell.length_a   1.000
_cell.length_b   1.000
_cell.length_c   1.000
_cell.angle_alpha   90.00
_cell.angle_beta   90.00
_cell.angle_gamma   90.00
#
_symmetry.space_group_name_H-M   'P 1'
#
loop_
_entity.id
_entity.type
_entity.pdbx_description
1 polymer ?
#
loop_
_entity_poly.entity_id
_entity_poly.type
_entity_poly.pdbx_seq_one_letter_code
_entity_poly.pdbx_strand_id
1 'polypeptide(L)'
;MTFRSTAVCLLAALLCYPVSGQSVEIENVRVELDRRDATTNQVPLAFDVSWEGSWREGDRWDAAWVYAKFEREPGVWADLRFSPEGLDVSGETAGVVSPPVLPAGHASGILVHRVADGDGDVQFTVSASWTFGASYFDLPADGVPVRVLGVEMVRVPAGPFEVGESVPDSLRQPNAFRASDGGKFTVQSEDELSVGVGEGLFYDVPEGEGYAGGDAAGPIPASFPKGTDGFYVMKYSLTQGQYANFLSLLTPRARLARDITAYSTYQSKSGSIS
;
A
#
# COMPACT_ATOMS: atom_id res chain seq x y z
N MET A 1 30.41 45.34 -50.38
CA MET A 1 29.90 45.06 -49.02
C MET A 1 29.36 43.64 -49.01
N THR A 2 30.16 42.69 -48.52
CA THR A 2 29.82 41.26 -48.42
C THR A 2 29.33 40.98 -47.00
N PHE A 3 28.03 40.75 -46.85
CA PHE A 3 27.44 40.32 -45.58
C PHE A 3 27.68 38.81 -45.40
N ARG A 4 28.44 38.43 -44.37
CA ARG A 4 28.52 37.05 -43.89
C ARG A 4 27.31 36.80 -42.97
N SER A 5 26.47 35.85 -43.34
CA SER A 5 25.39 35.33 -42.49
C SER A 5 25.99 34.28 -41.55
N THR A 6 26.00 34.57 -40.25
CA THR A 6 26.41 33.61 -39.22
C THR A 6 25.14 32.94 -38.70
N ALA A 7 24.87 31.71 -39.14
CA ALA A 7 23.80 30.90 -38.60
C ALA A 7 24.18 30.43 -37.19
N VAL A 8 23.50 30.95 -36.17
CA VAL A 8 23.58 30.45 -34.80
C VAL A 8 22.58 29.31 -34.67
N CYS A 9 23.07 28.06 -34.69
CA CYS A 9 22.27 26.90 -34.31
C CYS A 9 22.09 26.91 -32.79
N LEU A 10 20.90 27.31 -32.34
CA LEU A 10 20.45 27.11 -30.96
C LEU A 10 20.20 25.61 -30.76
N LEU A 11 21.15 24.93 -30.14
CA LEU A 11 21.00 23.57 -29.67
C LEU A 11 20.08 23.59 -28.44
N ALA A 12 18.78 23.33 -28.64
CA ALA A 12 17.84 23.12 -27.55
C ALA A 12 18.22 21.81 -26.85
N ALA A 13 18.98 21.91 -25.76
CA ALA A 13 19.15 20.81 -24.83
C ALA A 13 17.78 20.53 -24.21
N LEU A 14 17.08 19.50 -24.71
CA LEU A 14 16.01 18.87 -23.95
C LEU A 14 16.64 18.43 -22.62
N LEU A 15 16.41 19.20 -21.57
CA LEU A 15 16.51 18.74 -20.20
C LEU A 15 15.43 17.67 -20.03
N CYS A 16 15.77 16.45 -20.44
CA CYS A 16 15.06 15.27 -20.00
C CYS A 16 15.42 15.15 -18.52
N TYR A 17 14.66 15.79 -17.65
CA TYR A 17 14.74 15.53 -16.23
C TYR A 17 14.47 14.03 -16.07
N PRO A 18 15.41 13.22 -15.55
CA PRO A 18 15.05 11.90 -15.12
C PRO A 18 14.02 12.10 -14.02
N VAL A 19 12.74 11.89 -14.34
CA VAL A 19 11.74 11.64 -13.30
C VAL A 19 12.17 10.29 -12.72
N SER A 20 12.96 10.32 -11.66
CA SER A 20 13.22 9.14 -10.86
C SER A 20 11.88 8.74 -10.28
N GLY A 21 11.28 7.69 -10.84
CA GLY A 21 9.94 7.23 -10.48
C GLY A 21 9.85 6.57 -9.11
N GLN A 22 10.58 7.05 -8.11
CA GLN A 22 10.39 6.73 -6.69
C GLN A 22 11.35 7.59 -5.87
N SER A 23 10.84 8.44 -4.97
CA SER A 23 11.66 9.42 -4.23
C SER A 23 11.41 9.43 -2.73
N VAL A 24 10.73 8.41 -2.17
CA VAL A 24 10.56 8.32 -0.71
C VAL A 24 11.90 8.06 -0.04
N GLU A 25 12.37 9.06 0.67
CA GLU A 25 13.58 9.05 1.48
C GLU A 25 13.23 8.97 2.97
N ILE A 26 14.03 8.21 3.71
CA ILE A 26 13.88 8.06 5.16
C ILE A 26 15.21 8.40 5.82
N GLU A 27 15.18 9.40 6.69
CA GLU A 27 16.37 9.93 7.36
C GLU A 27 16.16 10.06 8.87
N ASN A 28 17.25 10.35 9.58
CA ASN A 28 17.23 10.71 11.02
C ASN A 28 16.46 9.74 11.93
N VAL A 29 16.51 8.44 11.59
CA VAL A 29 15.88 7.35 12.34
C VAL A 29 16.51 7.24 13.71
N ARG A 30 15.69 7.38 14.76
CA ARG A 30 16.09 7.32 16.16
C ARG A 30 15.02 6.63 17.01
N VAL A 31 15.46 5.76 17.91
CA VAL A 31 14.60 5.17 18.95
C VAL A 31 14.78 6.01 20.21
N GLU A 32 13.71 6.66 20.68
CA GLU A 32 13.73 7.59 21.82
C GLU A 32 13.58 6.82 23.14
N LEU A 33 14.59 6.01 23.49
CA LEU A 33 14.58 5.10 24.65
C LEU A 33 14.29 5.79 25.99
N ASP A 34 14.71 7.05 26.13
CA ASP A 34 14.47 7.91 27.28
C ASP A 34 12.99 8.27 27.46
N ARG A 35 12.18 8.11 26.41
CA ARG A 35 10.74 8.36 26.39
C ARG A 35 9.91 7.08 26.42
N ARG A 36 10.50 5.94 26.81
CA ARG A 36 9.78 4.68 26.94
C ARG A 36 8.68 4.77 27.99
N ASP A 37 7.46 4.40 27.61
CA ASP A 37 6.37 4.17 28.55
C ASP A 37 6.39 2.71 29.02
N ALA A 38 6.74 2.52 30.29
CA ALA A 38 6.82 1.20 30.92
C ALA A 38 5.44 0.55 31.15
N THR A 39 4.36 1.34 31.16
CA THR A 39 3.00 0.85 31.39
C THR A 39 2.44 0.20 30.14
N THR A 40 2.61 0.87 28.99
CA THR A 40 2.14 0.39 27.68
C THR A 40 3.19 -0.45 26.95
N ASN A 41 4.43 -0.47 27.46
CA ASN A 41 5.61 -1.07 26.83
C ASN A 41 5.83 -0.53 25.40
N GLN A 42 5.75 0.79 25.28
CA GLN A 42 5.91 1.53 24.03
C GLN A 42 7.14 2.45 24.06
N VAL A 43 7.76 2.68 22.90
CA VAL A 43 8.78 3.72 22.71
C VAL A 43 8.46 4.52 21.45
N PRO A 44 8.73 5.83 21.42
CA PRO A 44 8.71 6.58 20.17
C PRO A 44 9.86 6.15 19.25
N LEU A 45 9.51 5.82 18.00
CA LEU A 45 10.43 5.74 16.86
C LEU A 45 10.24 7.01 16.04
N ALA A 46 11.26 7.85 16.00
CA ALA A 46 11.22 9.07 15.23
C ALA A 46 12.12 9.01 14.00
N PHE A 47 11.67 9.61 12.91
CA PHE A 47 12.37 9.64 11.63
C PHE A 47 11.80 10.76 10.76
N ASP A 48 12.57 11.18 9.76
CA ASP A 48 12.09 12.08 8.73
C ASP A 48 11.72 11.29 7.48
N VAL A 49 10.63 11.70 6.83
CA VAL A 49 10.19 11.17 5.54
C VAL A 49 10.01 12.30 4.55
N SER A 50 10.58 12.17 3.37
CA SER A 50 10.46 13.14 2.28
C SER A 50 10.22 12.44 0.96
N TRP A 51 9.55 13.13 0.05
CA TRP A 51 9.49 12.75 -1.36
C TRP A 51 9.14 13.96 -2.23
N GLU A 52 9.49 13.85 -3.50
CA GLU A 52 9.24 14.88 -4.50
C GLU A 52 7.85 14.74 -5.12
N GLY A 53 7.25 15.88 -5.51
CA GLY A 53 6.00 15.88 -6.26
C GLY A 53 4.81 15.25 -5.52
N SER A 54 4.72 15.46 -4.20
CA SER A 54 3.51 15.14 -3.44
C SER A 54 2.34 15.97 -3.95
N TRP A 55 1.14 15.40 -3.92
CA TRP A 55 -0.07 16.09 -4.33
C TRP A 55 -1.31 15.61 -3.58
N ARG A 56 -2.26 16.52 -3.43
CA ARG A 56 -3.61 16.24 -2.92
C ARG A 56 -4.65 17.12 -3.60
N GLU A 57 -5.77 16.50 -3.97
CA GLU A 57 -6.96 17.14 -4.51
C GLU A 57 -8.21 16.48 -3.88
N GLY A 58 -8.75 17.10 -2.84
CA GLY A 58 -9.92 16.61 -2.12
C GLY A 58 -9.65 15.25 -1.46
N ASP A 59 -10.25 14.21 -2.04
CA ASP A 59 -10.13 12.82 -1.59
C ASP A 59 -9.09 11.98 -2.36
N ARG A 60 -8.41 12.58 -3.32
CA ARG A 60 -7.31 11.95 -4.06
C ARG A 60 -6.00 12.53 -3.56
N TRP A 61 -5.05 11.68 -3.21
CA TRP A 61 -3.72 12.13 -2.79
C TRP A 61 -2.68 11.02 -2.92
N ASP A 62 -1.42 11.41 -2.92
CA ASP A 62 -0.32 10.49 -2.71
C ASP A 62 0.12 10.41 -1.25
N ALA A 63 0.80 9.31 -0.92
CA ALA A 63 1.24 9.00 0.43
C ALA A 63 2.52 8.17 0.39
N ALA A 64 3.23 8.10 1.52
CA ALA A 64 4.28 7.12 1.75
C ALA A 64 3.77 6.04 2.71
N TRP A 65 3.76 4.78 2.28
CA TRP A 65 3.62 3.64 3.20
C TRP A 65 4.97 3.37 3.84
N VAL A 66 5.06 3.67 5.13
CA VAL A 66 6.27 3.52 5.93
C VAL A 66 6.12 2.32 6.85
N TYR A 67 7.09 1.42 6.82
CA TYR A 67 7.18 0.30 7.74
C TYR A 67 8.59 0.18 8.30
N ALA A 68 8.74 -0.52 9.42
CA ALA A 68 10.02 -0.65 10.08
C ALA A 68 10.33 -2.10 10.46
N LYS A 69 11.61 -2.38 10.59
CA LYS A 69 12.17 -3.64 11.05
C LYS A 69 13.26 -3.37 12.07
N PHE A 70 13.42 -4.29 13.00
CA PHE A 70 14.49 -4.24 13.99
C PHE A 70 15.31 -5.52 13.95
N GLU A 71 16.58 -5.41 14.32
CA GLU A 71 17.50 -6.55 14.40
C GLU A 71 17.39 -7.19 15.79
N ARG A 72 16.72 -8.34 15.89
CA ARG A 72 16.50 -9.03 17.17
C ARG A 72 17.76 -9.75 17.67
N GLU A 73 18.59 -10.19 16.72
CA GLU A 73 19.86 -10.88 16.87
C GLU A 73 20.72 -10.48 15.65
N PRO A 74 22.06 -10.51 15.72
CA PRO A 74 22.91 -10.15 14.59
C PRO A 74 22.54 -10.89 13.30
N GLY A 75 22.15 -10.12 12.27
CA GLY A 75 21.70 -10.60 10.96
C GLY A 75 20.24 -11.05 10.89
N VAL A 76 19.50 -11.03 12.01
CA VAL A 76 18.13 -11.54 12.10
C VAL A 76 17.16 -10.38 12.32
N TRP A 77 16.42 -10.05 11.26
CA TRP A 77 15.47 -8.95 11.24
C TRP A 77 14.04 -9.43 11.49
N ALA A 78 13.28 -8.65 12.26
CA ALA A 78 11.88 -8.87 12.58
C ALA A 78 11.02 -7.64 12.29
N ASP A 79 9.70 -7.83 12.15
CA ASP A 79 8.76 -6.74 11.90
C ASP A 79 8.54 -5.89 13.15
N LEU A 80 8.72 -4.58 13.00
CA LEU A 80 8.32 -3.62 14.00
C LEU A 80 6.79 -3.41 13.91
N ARG A 81 6.11 -3.42 15.05
CA ARG A 81 4.65 -3.20 15.13
C ARG A 81 4.37 -1.82 15.73
N PHE A 82 3.71 -0.98 14.95
CA PHE A 82 3.28 0.32 15.44
C PHE A 82 1.98 0.18 16.24
N SER A 83 1.87 0.98 17.29
CA SER A 83 0.59 1.21 17.94
C SER A 83 -0.32 2.03 17.02
N PRO A 84 -1.61 1.68 16.87
CA PRO A 84 -2.57 2.53 16.15
C PRO A 84 -2.91 3.79 16.96
N GLU A 85 -2.69 3.77 18.27
CA GLU A 85 -2.79 4.90 19.19
C GLU A 85 -1.39 5.48 19.45
N GLY A 86 -1.25 6.79 19.66
CA GLY A 86 0.06 7.41 19.95
C GLY A 86 0.94 7.60 18.72
N LEU A 87 0.34 7.77 17.56
CA LEU A 87 1.03 8.21 16.36
C LEU A 87 0.99 9.74 16.32
N ASP A 88 2.11 10.38 16.61
CA ASP A 88 2.24 11.83 16.59
C ASP A 88 3.15 12.22 15.41
N VAL A 89 2.61 13.00 14.47
CA VAL A 89 3.42 13.60 13.41
C VAL A 89 3.49 15.07 13.69
N SER A 90 4.57 15.47 14.38
CA SER A 90 4.85 16.87 14.65
C SER A 90 5.38 17.53 13.37
N GLY A 91 4.61 18.48 12.84
CA GLY A 91 4.87 19.19 11.60
C GLY A 91 3.53 19.41 10.91
N GLU A 92 3.01 20.63 10.96
CA GLU A 92 1.60 21.04 10.79
C GLU A 92 0.90 20.70 9.44
N THR A 93 1.43 19.79 8.63
CA THR A 93 0.95 19.49 7.27
C THR A 93 0.90 18.00 6.91
N ALA A 94 1.23 17.09 7.84
CA ALA A 94 1.21 15.65 7.62
C ALA A 94 -0.03 14.98 8.23
N GLY A 95 -0.77 14.26 7.40
CA GLY A 95 -1.85 13.39 7.80
C GLY A 95 -1.30 11.98 7.91
N VAL A 96 -1.73 11.25 8.94
CA VAL A 96 -1.44 9.83 9.03
C VAL A 96 -2.71 9.04 9.08
N VAL A 97 -2.76 8.06 8.19
CA VAL A 97 -3.75 7.00 8.22
C VAL A 97 -3.00 5.73 8.60
N SER A 98 -3.54 4.96 9.55
CA SER A 98 -3.06 3.61 9.84
C SER A 98 -3.93 2.61 9.08
N PRO A 99 -3.57 2.16 7.87
CA PRO A 99 -4.31 1.10 7.20
C PRO A 99 -3.83 -0.30 7.62
N PRO A 100 -4.73 -1.29 7.50
CA PRO A 100 -5.65 -1.66 8.55
C PRO A 100 -4.94 -2.29 9.76
N VAL A 101 -5.56 -2.09 10.92
CA VAL A 101 -5.26 -2.79 12.18
C VAL A 101 -5.18 -4.30 11.92
N LEU A 102 -4.00 -4.90 12.09
CA LEU A 102 -3.87 -6.35 12.12
C LEU A 102 -4.72 -6.92 13.26
N PRO A 103 -5.13 -8.20 13.19
CA PRO A 103 -5.64 -8.91 14.36
C PRO A 103 -4.69 -8.67 15.54
N ALA A 104 -5.25 -8.28 16.70
CA ALA A 104 -4.56 -7.81 17.93
C ALA A 104 -4.28 -6.30 18.08
N GLY A 105 -4.79 -5.42 17.20
CA GLY A 105 -4.79 -3.98 17.52
C GLY A 105 -3.47 -3.26 17.19
N HIS A 106 -2.71 -3.74 16.20
CA HIS A 106 -1.40 -3.17 15.83
C HIS A 106 -1.27 -2.97 14.32
N ALA A 107 -0.40 -2.04 13.89
CA ALA A 107 -0.16 -1.75 12.49
C ALA A 107 1.21 -2.26 12.02
N SER A 108 1.27 -2.82 10.80
CA SER A 108 2.53 -3.25 10.16
C SER A 108 3.33 -2.10 9.55
N GLY A 109 2.72 -0.92 9.49
CA GLY A 109 3.22 0.28 8.87
C GLY A 109 2.18 1.38 8.98
N ILE A 110 2.53 2.56 8.52
CA ILE A 110 1.74 3.78 8.60
C ILE A 110 1.72 4.43 7.22
N LEU A 111 0.64 5.12 6.86
CA LEU A 111 0.61 5.95 5.65
C LEU A 111 0.77 7.40 6.05
N VAL A 112 1.81 8.05 5.54
CA VAL A 112 2.06 9.48 5.74
C VAL A 112 1.70 10.23 4.46
N HIS A 113 0.90 11.28 4.55
CA HIS A 113 0.46 12.05 3.39
C HIS A 113 0.33 13.55 3.70
N ARG A 114 0.22 14.38 2.67
CA ARG A 114 -0.10 15.81 2.82
C ARG A 114 -1.55 16.02 3.31
N VAL A 115 -1.77 16.93 4.26
CA VAL A 115 -3.13 17.25 4.78
C VAL A 115 -3.89 18.21 3.88
N ALA A 116 -3.24 19.27 3.39
CA ALA A 116 -3.91 20.28 2.57
C ALA A 116 -3.87 19.92 1.08
N ASP A 117 -4.90 20.33 0.35
CA ASP A 117 -4.88 20.32 -1.12
C ASP A 117 -3.70 21.14 -1.64
N GLY A 118 -3.12 20.70 -2.75
CA GLY A 118 -1.96 21.32 -3.38
C GLY A 118 -0.90 20.29 -3.77
N ASP A 119 0.18 20.79 -4.35
CA ASP A 119 1.27 19.99 -4.91
C ASP A 119 2.66 20.52 -4.51
N GLY A 120 3.67 19.69 -4.75
CA GLY A 120 5.08 19.98 -4.52
C GLY A 120 5.71 19.07 -3.48
N ASP A 121 7.02 19.22 -3.32
CA ASP A 121 7.82 18.36 -2.45
C ASP A 121 7.38 18.47 -0.99
N VAL A 122 7.58 17.38 -0.25
CA VAL A 122 7.24 17.29 1.17
C VAL A 122 8.40 16.75 1.97
N GLN A 123 8.47 17.21 3.21
CA GLN A 123 9.32 16.64 4.25
C GLN A 123 8.54 16.70 5.56
N PHE A 124 8.45 15.57 6.24
CA PHE A 124 7.72 15.42 7.49
C PHE A 124 8.61 14.75 8.54
N THR A 125 8.49 15.18 9.79
CA THR A 125 9.09 14.49 10.93
C THR A 125 8.02 13.67 11.63
N VAL A 126 8.20 12.35 11.67
CA VAL A 126 7.27 11.39 12.25
C VAL A 126 7.78 10.94 13.61
N SER A 127 6.88 10.81 14.60
CA SER A 127 7.11 10.14 15.88
C SER A 127 6.05 9.05 16.07
N ALA A 128 6.38 7.82 15.65
CA ALA A 128 5.45 6.70 15.71
C ALA A 128 5.73 5.82 16.93
N SER A 129 4.71 5.48 17.70
CA SER A 129 4.87 4.61 18.87
C SER A 129 5.07 3.14 18.45
N TRP A 130 6.22 2.57 18.79
CA TRP A 130 6.52 1.15 18.64
C TRP A 130 6.11 0.39 19.90
N THR A 131 5.28 -0.65 19.74
CA THR A 131 4.88 -1.57 20.81
C THR A 131 5.71 -2.86 20.78
N PHE A 132 6.63 -3.04 21.74
CA PHE A 132 7.55 -4.19 21.72
C PHE A 132 6.87 -5.53 21.96
N GLY A 133 5.90 -5.57 22.89
CA GLY A 133 5.12 -6.78 23.17
C GLY A 133 4.38 -7.29 21.94
N ALA A 134 3.88 -6.38 21.09
CA ALA A 134 3.25 -6.70 19.81
C ALA A 134 4.25 -7.21 18.77
N SER A 135 5.51 -6.77 18.86
CA SER A 135 6.63 -7.29 18.10
C SER A 135 7.19 -8.61 18.64
N TYR A 136 6.61 -9.18 19.71
CA TYR A 136 7.09 -10.38 20.42
C TYR A 136 8.56 -10.25 20.84
N PHE A 137 8.93 -9.06 21.33
CA PHE A 137 10.29 -8.72 21.66
C PHE A 137 10.35 -7.94 22.98
N ASP A 138 11.41 -8.16 23.75
CA ASP A 138 11.75 -7.36 24.91
C ASP A 138 12.93 -6.46 24.55
N LEU A 139 12.72 -5.15 24.58
CA LEU A 139 13.75 -4.20 24.18
C LEU A 139 14.93 -4.20 25.17
N PRO A 140 16.17 -4.41 24.70
CA PRO A 140 17.38 -4.22 25.49
C PRO A 140 17.52 -2.77 26.00
N ALA A 141 18.22 -2.59 27.12
CA ALA A 141 18.40 -1.27 27.72
C ALA A 141 19.19 -0.30 26.83
N ASP A 142 20.07 -0.83 25.98
CA ASP A 142 20.86 -0.13 24.98
C ASP A 142 20.17 0.02 23.61
N GLY A 143 18.95 -0.51 23.48
CA GLY A 143 18.18 -0.48 22.24
C GLY A 143 18.60 -1.54 21.23
N VAL A 144 18.13 -1.38 19.99
CA VAL A 144 18.47 -2.27 18.87
C VAL A 144 18.59 -1.48 17.57
N PRO A 145 19.35 -1.98 16.58
CA PRO A 145 19.33 -1.42 15.23
C PRO A 145 17.93 -1.49 14.63
N VAL A 146 17.48 -0.35 14.09
CA VAL A 146 16.21 -0.23 13.36
C VAL A 146 16.48 0.17 11.91
N ARG A 147 15.63 -0.32 11.01
CA ARG A 147 15.54 0.11 9.61
C ARG A 147 14.11 0.50 9.33
N VAL A 148 13.93 1.72 8.84
CA VAL A 148 12.65 2.22 8.39
C VAL A 148 12.70 2.29 6.87
N LEU A 149 11.63 1.84 6.21
CA LEU A 149 11.51 1.75 4.77
C LEU A 149 10.21 2.40 4.33
N GLY A 150 10.24 3.06 3.17
CA GLY A 150 9.09 3.73 2.59
C GLY A 150 8.80 3.26 1.17
N VAL A 151 7.53 3.19 0.82
CA VAL A 151 7.04 2.96 -0.56
C VAL A 151 6.03 4.04 -0.89
N GLU A 152 6.16 4.66 -2.05
CA GLU A 152 5.23 5.67 -2.52
C GLU A 152 3.92 5.04 -2.99
N MET A 153 2.81 5.58 -2.51
CA MET A 153 1.45 5.08 -2.68
C MET A 153 0.57 6.20 -3.21
N VAL A 154 -0.55 5.83 -3.83
CA VAL A 154 -1.64 6.74 -4.18
C VAL A 154 -2.94 6.21 -3.60
N ARG A 155 -3.75 7.11 -3.04
CA ARG A 155 -5.10 6.81 -2.59
C ARG A 155 -6.05 6.77 -3.77
N VAL A 156 -6.70 5.62 -3.94
CA VAL A 156 -7.92 5.48 -4.73
C VAL A 156 -9.10 5.83 -3.83
N PRO A 157 -9.93 6.84 -4.19
CA PRO A 157 -11.11 7.19 -3.42
C PRO A 157 -12.08 6.05 -3.22
N ALA A 158 -12.89 6.18 -2.16
CA ALA A 158 -14.08 5.35 -2.01
C ALA A 158 -15.06 5.68 -3.14
N GLY A 159 -15.80 4.68 -3.60
CA GLY A 159 -16.78 4.91 -4.64
C GLY A 159 -17.55 3.66 -5.03
N PRO A 160 -18.76 3.85 -5.59
CA PRO A 160 -19.54 2.74 -6.11
C PRO A 160 -18.89 2.16 -7.38
N PHE A 161 -19.15 0.89 -7.63
CA PHE A 161 -18.77 0.23 -8.88
C PHE A 161 -19.87 -0.70 -9.37
N GLU A 162 -19.85 -1.02 -10.66
CA GLU A 162 -20.81 -1.92 -11.29
C GLU A 162 -20.21 -3.32 -11.47
N VAL A 163 -21.01 -4.34 -11.19
CA VAL A 163 -20.73 -5.74 -11.51
C VAL A 163 -21.75 -6.29 -12.48
N GLY A 164 -21.32 -7.27 -13.26
CA GLY A 164 -22.17 -7.89 -14.29
C GLY A 164 -22.01 -7.27 -15.66
N GLU A 165 -22.89 -7.68 -16.56
CA GLU A 165 -22.91 -7.27 -17.96
C GLU A 165 -24.30 -6.81 -18.39
N SER A 166 -24.36 -5.91 -19.36
CA SER A 166 -25.61 -5.46 -19.98
C SER A 166 -25.75 -6.09 -21.36
N VAL A 167 -25.91 -7.41 -21.41
CA VAL A 167 -26.13 -8.17 -22.65
C VAL A 167 -27.53 -8.79 -22.66
N PRO A 168 -28.12 -9.03 -23.84
CA PRO A 168 -29.35 -9.83 -23.93
C PRO A 168 -29.19 -11.18 -23.25
N ASP A 169 -30.26 -11.70 -22.65
CA ASP A 169 -30.25 -12.99 -21.93
C ASP A 169 -29.67 -14.15 -22.75
N SER A 170 -29.83 -14.13 -24.08
CA SER A 170 -29.30 -15.15 -24.99
C SER A 170 -27.76 -15.18 -25.11
N LEU A 171 -27.09 -14.10 -24.72
CA LEU A 171 -25.62 -13.97 -24.75
C LEU A 171 -25.00 -13.98 -23.36
N ARG A 172 -25.84 -13.97 -22.31
CA ARG A 172 -25.39 -13.86 -20.93
C ARG A 172 -24.61 -15.10 -20.51
N GLN A 173 -23.47 -14.89 -19.86
CA GLN A 173 -22.71 -16.01 -19.30
C GLN A 173 -23.48 -16.67 -18.13
N PRO A 174 -23.44 -18.01 -18.01
CA PRO A 174 -23.94 -18.69 -16.82
C PRO A 174 -23.31 -18.09 -15.55
N ASN A 175 -24.11 -17.91 -14.49
CA ASN A 175 -23.68 -17.39 -13.18
C ASN A 175 -23.17 -15.93 -13.21
N ALA A 176 -23.43 -15.17 -14.28
CA ALA A 176 -23.10 -13.75 -14.29
C ALA A 176 -23.88 -13.00 -13.21
N PHE A 177 -23.16 -12.18 -12.45
CA PHE A 177 -23.75 -11.20 -11.54
C PHE A 177 -24.64 -10.23 -12.31
N ARG A 178 -25.79 -9.87 -11.73
CA ARG A 178 -26.73 -8.90 -12.29
C ARG A 178 -27.63 -8.29 -11.24
N ALA A 179 -28.26 -7.18 -11.59
CA ALA A 179 -29.40 -6.67 -10.85
C ALA A 179 -30.65 -7.50 -11.12
N SER A 180 -31.67 -7.34 -10.28
CA SER A 180 -32.95 -8.05 -10.39
C SER A 180 -33.70 -7.76 -11.69
N ASP A 181 -33.41 -6.64 -12.35
CA ASP A 181 -33.98 -6.24 -13.64
C ASP A 181 -33.22 -6.81 -14.87
N GLY A 182 -32.17 -7.59 -14.65
CA GLY A 182 -31.35 -8.16 -15.72
C GLY A 182 -30.15 -7.31 -16.13
N GLY A 183 -30.00 -6.10 -15.59
CA GLY A 183 -28.89 -5.18 -15.86
C GLY A 183 -27.66 -5.41 -14.99
N LYS A 184 -26.72 -4.47 -15.05
CA LYS A 184 -25.60 -4.42 -14.11
C LYS A 184 -26.10 -4.10 -12.72
N PHE A 185 -25.43 -4.63 -11.71
CA PHE A 185 -25.69 -4.30 -10.32
C PHE A 185 -24.66 -3.29 -9.82
N THR A 186 -25.10 -2.20 -9.21
CA THR A 186 -24.20 -1.21 -8.58
C THR A 186 -24.01 -1.54 -7.11
N VAL A 187 -22.77 -1.82 -6.71
CA VAL A 187 -22.38 -1.91 -5.31
C VAL A 187 -22.15 -0.49 -4.80
N GLN A 188 -22.98 -0.02 -3.88
CA GLN A 188 -23.02 1.38 -3.44
C GLN A 188 -22.11 1.69 -2.25
N SER A 189 -21.99 0.74 -1.31
CA SER A 189 -21.28 0.94 -0.04
C SER A 189 -20.83 -0.40 0.55
N GLU A 190 -20.16 -0.33 1.71
CA GLU A 190 -19.81 -1.49 2.52
C GLU A 190 -20.98 -2.01 3.38
N ASP A 191 -22.18 -1.46 3.25
CA ASP A 191 -23.35 -1.95 3.99
C ASP A 191 -23.74 -3.37 3.58
N GLU A 192 -24.61 -4.00 4.37
CA GLU A 192 -25.12 -5.33 4.06
C GLU A 192 -25.75 -5.37 2.66
N LEU A 193 -25.30 -6.33 1.83
CA LEU A 193 -25.75 -6.47 0.46
C LEU A 193 -26.64 -7.71 0.35
N SER A 194 -27.91 -7.50 0.00
CA SER A 194 -28.86 -8.59 -0.24
C SER A 194 -28.47 -9.39 -1.48
N VAL A 195 -28.56 -10.71 -1.40
CA VAL A 195 -28.39 -11.62 -2.55
C VAL A 195 -29.73 -12.30 -2.82
N GLY A 196 -30.22 -12.23 -4.06
CA GLY A 196 -31.49 -12.82 -4.47
C GLY A 196 -32.38 -11.90 -5.32
N VAL A 197 -33.51 -12.43 -5.78
CA VAL A 197 -34.46 -11.72 -6.65
C VAL A 197 -35.22 -10.65 -5.85
N GLY A 198 -35.37 -9.45 -6.41
CA GLY A 198 -36.12 -8.34 -5.81
C GLY A 198 -35.28 -7.06 -5.74
N GLU A 199 -34.36 -6.97 -4.79
CA GLU A 199 -33.60 -5.74 -4.50
C GLU A 199 -32.10 -5.98 -4.22
N GLY A 200 -31.55 -7.10 -4.71
CA GLY A 200 -30.17 -7.53 -4.41
C GLY A 200 -29.32 -7.87 -5.62
N LEU A 201 -28.08 -8.23 -5.34
CA LEU A 201 -27.19 -8.89 -6.30
C LEU A 201 -27.78 -10.26 -6.63
N PHE A 202 -27.92 -10.57 -7.92
CA PHE A 202 -28.45 -11.83 -8.37
C PHE A 202 -27.46 -12.55 -9.28
N TYR A 203 -27.44 -13.87 -9.23
CA TYR A 203 -26.78 -14.74 -10.19
C TYR A 203 -27.58 -16.03 -10.32
N ASP A 204 -27.58 -16.63 -11.51
CA ASP A 204 -28.28 -17.91 -11.71
C ASP A 204 -27.57 -19.03 -10.93
N VAL A 205 -28.36 -19.93 -10.33
CA VAL A 205 -27.86 -21.22 -9.85
C VAL A 205 -28.32 -22.26 -10.88
N PRO A 206 -27.44 -22.76 -11.76
CA PRO A 206 -27.83 -23.73 -12.76
C PRO A 206 -28.26 -25.02 -12.04
N GLU A 207 -29.45 -25.52 -12.34
CA GLU A 207 -29.83 -26.87 -11.94
C GLU A 207 -29.16 -27.89 -12.88
N GLY A 208 -28.27 -28.73 -12.34
CA GLY A 208 -27.65 -29.84 -13.07
C GLY A 208 -26.17 -30.08 -12.77
N GLU A 209 -25.69 -31.32 -12.97
CA GLU A 209 -24.31 -31.71 -12.72
C GLU A 209 -23.34 -31.04 -13.71
N GLY A 210 -22.43 -30.20 -13.20
CA GLY A 210 -21.26 -29.72 -13.96
C GLY A 210 -20.99 -28.22 -13.87
N TYR A 211 -21.93 -27.41 -13.41
CA TYR A 211 -21.69 -25.99 -13.13
C TYR A 211 -21.49 -25.80 -11.62
N ALA A 212 -20.33 -25.30 -11.22
CA ALA A 212 -20.13 -24.80 -9.86
C ALA A 212 -20.92 -23.48 -9.72
N GLY A 213 -22.23 -23.59 -9.49
CA GLY A 213 -23.07 -22.47 -9.09
C GLY A 213 -22.69 -21.99 -7.68
N GLY A 214 -22.88 -20.71 -7.40
CA GLY A 214 -22.89 -20.22 -6.02
C GLY A 214 -24.13 -20.72 -5.27
N ASP A 215 -24.21 -20.43 -3.98
CA ASP A 215 -25.30 -20.86 -3.09
C ASP A 215 -26.60 -20.05 -3.24
N ALA A 216 -26.56 -18.95 -4.01
CA ALA A 216 -27.56 -17.87 -4.04
C ALA A 216 -28.01 -17.42 -2.64
N ALA A 217 -27.16 -17.62 -1.64
CA ALA A 217 -27.45 -17.24 -0.27
C ALA A 217 -27.01 -15.81 -0.02
N GLY A 218 -27.81 -15.11 0.78
CA GLY A 218 -27.50 -13.78 1.27
C GLY A 218 -27.91 -13.65 2.73
N PRO A 219 -27.62 -12.50 3.33
CA PRO A 219 -26.90 -11.39 2.72
C PRO A 219 -25.37 -11.56 2.74
N ILE A 220 -24.67 -10.80 1.90
CA ILE A 220 -23.25 -10.53 2.10
C ILE A 220 -23.16 -9.52 3.25
N PRO A 221 -22.58 -9.90 4.41
CA PRO A 221 -22.60 -9.05 5.60
C PRO A 221 -21.73 -7.81 5.41
N ALA A 222 -22.03 -6.75 6.15
CA ALA A 222 -21.25 -5.50 6.12
C ALA A 222 -19.77 -5.70 6.51
N SER A 223 -19.46 -6.73 7.29
CA SER A 223 -18.08 -7.08 7.67
C SER A 223 -17.25 -7.70 6.54
N PHE A 224 -17.89 -8.10 5.43
CA PHE A 224 -17.19 -8.58 4.25
C PHE A 224 -16.83 -7.38 3.34
N PRO A 225 -15.54 -7.14 3.03
CA PRO A 225 -15.12 -6.04 2.20
C PRO A 225 -15.57 -6.26 0.75
N LYS A 226 -16.43 -5.37 0.25
CA LYS A 226 -16.97 -5.41 -1.11
C LYS A 226 -16.18 -4.56 -2.08
N GLY A 227 -15.33 -3.64 -1.60
CA GLY A 227 -14.39 -2.87 -2.41
C GLY A 227 -14.89 -1.48 -2.78
N THR A 228 -15.86 -0.95 -2.03
CA THR A 228 -16.33 0.44 -2.16
C THR A 228 -15.55 1.41 -1.28
N ASP A 229 -14.89 0.92 -0.24
CA ASP A 229 -13.98 1.71 0.58
C ASP A 229 -12.73 2.13 -0.21
N GLY A 230 -12.23 3.33 0.08
CA GLY A 230 -11.00 3.83 -0.52
C GLY A 230 -9.78 3.03 -0.07
N PHE A 231 -8.84 2.79 -0.98
CA PHE A 231 -7.67 1.97 -0.74
C PHE A 231 -6.42 2.61 -1.34
N TYR A 232 -5.24 2.06 -1.02
CA TYR A 232 -3.98 2.55 -1.53
C TYR A 232 -3.35 1.54 -2.47
N VAL A 233 -2.76 2.03 -3.55
CA VAL A 233 -1.95 1.24 -4.49
C VAL A 233 -0.57 1.87 -4.62
N MET A 234 0.44 1.08 -5.00
CA MET A 234 1.77 1.62 -5.25
C MET A 234 1.70 2.61 -6.41
N LYS A 235 2.26 3.81 -6.22
CA LYS A 235 2.32 4.86 -7.27
C LYS A 235 3.30 4.46 -8.38
N TYR A 236 4.34 3.73 -8.01
CA TYR A 236 5.37 3.22 -8.92
C TYR A 236 5.79 1.79 -8.60
N SER A 237 6.38 1.11 -9.58
CA SER A 237 7.00 -0.21 -9.37
C SER A 237 8.25 -0.10 -8.50
N LEU A 238 8.50 -1.11 -7.66
CA LEU A 238 9.70 -1.16 -6.83
C LEU A 238 10.98 -1.18 -7.67
N THR A 239 11.98 -0.40 -7.26
CA THR A 239 13.32 -0.49 -7.82
C THR A 239 14.03 -1.79 -7.39
N GLN A 240 15.01 -2.24 -8.18
CA GLN A 240 15.83 -3.40 -7.82
C GLN A 240 16.55 -3.21 -6.47
N GLY A 241 17.00 -1.99 -6.17
CA GLY A 241 17.67 -1.65 -4.91
C GLY A 241 16.74 -1.79 -3.70
N GLN A 242 15.50 -1.31 -3.80
CA GLN A 242 14.52 -1.47 -2.72
C GLN A 242 14.12 -2.93 -2.53
N TYR A 243 13.95 -3.69 -3.62
CA TYR A 243 13.68 -5.12 -3.51
C TYR A 243 14.84 -5.87 -2.86
N ALA A 244 16.09 -5.58 -3.24
CA ALA A 244 17.28 -6.16 -2.62
C ALA A 244 17.38 -5.80 -1.13
N ASN A 245 17.12 -4.54 -0.77
CA ASN A 245 17.09 -4.09 0.62
C ASN A 245 16.01 -4.86 1.41
N PHE A 246 14.79 -4.95 0.88
CA PHE A 246 13.71 -5.72 1.48
C PHE A 246 14.11 -7.19 1.71
N LEU A 247 14.67 -7.87 0.70
CA LEU A 247 15.14 -9.26 0.83
C LEU A 247 16.22 -9.41 1.90
N SER A 248 17.11 -8.43 2.06
CA SER A 248 18.16 -8.45 3.07
C SER A 248 17.62 -8.44 4.51
N LEU A 249 16.40 -7.91 4.70
CA LEU A 249 15.71 -7.81 5.98
C LEU A 249 14.67 -8.92 6.22
N LEU A 250 14.65 -9.94 5.37
CA LEU A 250 13.81 -11.13 5.55
C LEU A 250 14.56 -12.24 6.30
N THR A 251 13.80 -13.04 7.04
CA THR A 251 14.28 -14.33 7.55
C THR A 251 14.74 -15.23 6.41
N PRO A 252 15.68 -16.15 6.62
CA PRO A 252 16.17 -17.04 5.55
C PRO A 252 15.04 -17.77 4.82
N ARG A 253 14.04 -18.28 5.56
CA ARG A 253 12.87 -18.94 4.97
C ARG A 253 12.02 -17.99 4.10
N ALA A 254 11.75 -16.78 4.58
CA ALA A 254 10.94 -15.81 3.85
C ALA A 254 11.68 -15.26 2.61
N ARG A 255 13.01 -15.11 2.71
CA ARG A 255 13.89 -14.74 1.60
C ARG A 255 13.89 -15.81 0.51
N LEU A 256 14.15 -17.08 0.86
CA LEU A 256 14.18 -18.19 -0.10
C LEU A 256 12.86 -18.35 -0.87
N ALA A 257 11.70 -18.15 -0.21
CA ALA A 257 10.40 -18.20 -0.86
C ALA A 257 10.15 -17.08 -1.89
N ARG A 258 11.00 -16.04 -1.89
CA ARG A 258 10.90 -14.85 -2.76
C ARG A 258 12.16 -14.65 -3.61
N ASP A 259 13.15 -15.53 -3.44
CA ASP A 259 14.37 -15.54 -4.22
C ASP A 259 14.18 -16.47 -5.42
N ILE A 260 13.90 -15.86 -6.57
CA ILE A 260 13.71 -16.60 -7.81
C ILE A 260 14.99 -17.35 -8.24
N THR A 261 16.17 -16.89 -7.79
CA THR A 261 17.46 -17.51 -8.12
C THR A 261 17.79 -18.72 -7.25
N ALA A 262 17.11 -18.87 -6.11
CA ALA A 262 17.28 -20.02 -5.21
C ALA A 262 16.67 -21.32 -5.76
N TYR A 263 15.84 -21.24 -6.81
CA TYR A 263 15.29 -22.41 -7.49
C TYR A 263 16.28 -22.96 -8.51
N SER A 264 16.62 -24.25 -8.38
CA SER A 264 17.58 -24.95 -9.26
C SER A 264 17.20 -24.94 -10.75
N THR A 265 15.94 -24.65 -11.07
CA THR A 265 15.42 -24.54 -12.44
C THR A 265 15.49 -23.13 -13.01
N TYR A 266 15.86 -22.12 -12.23
CA TYR A 266 15.95 -20.73 -12.72
C TYR A 266 16.98 -20.58 -13.84
N GLN A 267 18.15 -21.23 -13.70
CA GLN A 267 19.19 -21.21 -14.73
C GLN A 267 18.78 -21.91 -16.04
N SER A 268 17.77 -22.79 -16.01
CA SER A 268 17.30 -23.52 -17.19
C SER A 268 16.01 -22.96 -17.81
N LYS A 269 15.33 -22.01 -17.15
CA LYS A 269 14.05 -21.44 -17.59
C LYS A 269 13.94 -19.91 -17.42
N SER A 270 15.04 -19.20 -17.22
CA SER A 270 14.98 -17.74 -17.06
C SER A 270 14.37 -17.08 -18.30
N GLY A 271 13.29 -16.33 -18.10
CA GLY A 271 12.75 -15.46 -19.13
C GLY A 271 13.65 -14.24 -19.28
N SER A 272 14.06 -13.94 -20.52
CA SER A 272 14.60 -12.62 -20.83
C SER A 272 13.43 -11.63 -20.89
N ILE A 273 13.54 -10.50 -20.19
CA ILE A 273 12.78 -9.31 -20.59
C ILE A 273 13.53 -8.76 -21.80
N SER A 274 13.04 -9.09 -22.99
CA SER A 274 13.44 -8.49 -24.26
C SER A 274 12.58 -7.26 -24.53
#